data_AF-A0AAE1XLE0-F1
#
_entry.id   AF-A0AAE1XLE0-F1
#
_cell.length_a   1.000
_cell.length_b   1.000
_cell.length_c   1.000
_cell.angle_alpha   90.00
_cell.angle_beta   90.00
_cell.angle_gamma   90.00
#
_symmetry.space_group_name_H-M   'P 1'
#
loop_
_entity.id
_entity.type
_entity.pdbx_description
1 polymer ?
#
loop_
_entity_poly.entity_id
_entity_poly.type
_entity_poly.pdbx_seq_one_letter_code
_entity_poly.pdbx_strand_id
1 'polypeptide(L)'
;MADGTHLAELRKDVDALKDQVRVSSERSEKHIEEIRTIIAALAVHHSTVGASSSIEGAGNFQTSQQQGYQIPTKCSKVEFPKFDGDDLRGWVFRCEQCFEVDDTPLDVKVKLAQCT
;
A
#
# COMPACT_ATOMS: atom_id res chain seq x y z
N MET A 1 -29.57 -24.78 46.04
CA MET A 1 -29.70 -25.22 44.63
C MET A 1 -29.27 -24.15 43.62
N ALA A 2 -28.57 -23.07 44.01
CA ALA A 2 -28.23 -21.98 43.10
C ALA A 2 -26.90 -22.19 42.33
N ASP A 3 -25.94 -22.89 42.93
CA ASP A 3 -24.57 -23.00 42.38
C ASP A 3 -24.48 -23.86 41.11
N GLY A 4 -25.38 -24.83 40.94
CA GLY A 4 -25.43 -25.68 39.74
C GLY A 4 -25.90 -24.94 38.48
N THR A 5 -26.75 -23.92 38.64
CA THR A 5 -27.29 -23.12 37.53
C THR A 5 -26.23 -22.18 36.96
N HIS A 6 -25.47 -21.52 37.82
CA HIS A 6 -24.38 -20.61 37.41
C HIS A 6 -23.26 -21.35 36.65
N LEU A 7 -22.91 -22.57 37.07
CA LEU A 7 -21.93 -23.38 36.35
C LEU A 7 -22.41 -23.81 34.95
N ALA A 8 -23.72 -24.03 34.79
CA ALA A 8 -24.31 -24.35 33.49
C ALA A 8 -24.31 -23.14 32.55
N GLU A 9 -24.57 -21.94 33.09
CA GLU A 9 -24.49 -20.67 32.34
C GLU A 9 -23.06 -20.39 31.86
N LEU A 10 -22.06 -20.49 32.74
CA LEU A 10 -20.65 -20.33 32.33
C LEU A 10 -20.24 -21.30 31.23
N ARG A 11 -20.70 -22.55 31.31
CA ARG A 11 -20.38 -23.56 30.29
C ARG A 11 -20.98 -23.19 28.94
N LYS A 12 -22.21 -22.69 28.95
CA LYS A 12 -22.90 -22.20 27.75
C LYS A 12 -22.21 -20.98 27.13
N ASP A 13 -21.75 -20.04 27.96
CA ASP A 13 -21.05 -18.84 27.48
C ASP A 13 -19.68 -19.18 26.88
N VAL A 14 -18.95 -20.14 27.47
CA VAL A 14 -17.69 -20.66 26.90
C VAL A 14 -17.93 -21.29 25.54
N ASP A 15 -18.98 -22.09 25.38
CA ASP A 15 -19.32 -22.70 24.09
C ASP A 15 -19.70 -21.63 23.05
N ALA A 16 -20.49 -20.62 23.45
CA ALA A 16 -20.84 -19.49 22.59
C ALA A 16 -19.61 -18.66 22.16
N LEU A 17 -18.66 -18.41 23.08
CA LEU A 17 -17.41 -17.71 22.76
C LEU A 17 -16.53 -18.53 21.80
N LYS A 18 -16.45 -19.85 21.98
CA LYS A 18 -15.71 -20.73 21.06
C LYS A 18 -16.31 -20.71 19.67
N ASP A 19 -17.63 -20.75 19.56
CA ASP A 19 -18.32 -20.63 18.27
C ASP A 19 -18.09 -19.26 17.63
N GLN A 20 -18.14 -18.17 18.42
CA GLN A 20 -17.85 -16.83 17.93
C GLN A 20 -16.42 -16.69 17.40
N VAL A 21 -15.43 -17.23 18.12
CA VAL A 21 -14.03 -17.25 17.69
C VAL A 21 -13.87 -18.06 16.41
N ARG A 22 -14.52 -19.23 16.29
CA ARG A 22 -14.49 -20.05 15.08
C ARG A 22 -15.03 -19.27 13.87
N VAL A 23 -16.24 -18.70 14.01
CA VAL A 23 -16.88 -17.92 12.95
C VAL A 23 -16.05 -16.68 12.58
N SER A 24 -15.44 -16.02 13.57
CA SER A 24 -14.55 -14.88 13.33
C SER A 24 -13.28 -15.29 12.58
N SER A 25 -12.70 -16.45 12.90
CA SER A 25 -11.52 -17.00 12.21
C SER A 25 -11.83 -17.30 10.75
N GLU A 26 -12.90 -18.05 10.50
CA GLU A 26 -13.37 -18.41 9.14
C GLU A 26 -13.61 -17.16 8.30
N ARG A 27 -14.21 -16.13 8.89
CA ARG A 27 -14.40 -14.84 8.24
C ARG A 27 -13.06 -14.17 7.93
N SER A 28 -12.13 -14.10 8.88
CA SER A 28 -10.82 -13.48 8.66
C SER A 28 -10.02 -14.22 7.57
N GLU A 29 -10.07 -15.55 7.53
CA GLU A 29 -9.41 -16.35 6.50
C GLU A 29 -9.91 -16.00 5.09
N LYS A 30 -11.23 -15.85 4.93
CA LYS A 30 -11.81 -15.40 3.66
C LYS A 30 -11.29 -14.03 3.23
N HIS A 31 -11.22 -13.08 4.16
CA HIS A 31 -10.71 -11.74 3.87
C HIS A 31 -9.21 -11.77 3.51
N ILE A 32 -8.41 -12.60 4.17
CA ILE A 32 -6.99 -12.79 3.86
C ILE A 32 -6.82 -13.36 2.45
N GLU A 33 -7.66 -14.32 2.06
CA GLU A 33 -7.57 -14.93 0.73
C GLU A 33 -7.99 -13.97 -0.39
N GLU A 34 -8.97 -13.10 -0.12
CA GLU A 34 -9.34 -12.02 -1.03
C GLU A 34 -8.18 -11.02 -1.22
N ILE A 35 -7.51 -10.63 -0.13
CA ILE A 35 -6.32 -9.77 -0.19
C ILE A 35 -5.19 -10.44 -1.00
N ARG A 36 -4.91 -11.74 -0.76
CA ARG A 36 -3.91 -12.50 -1.53
C ARG A 36 -4.23 -12.51 -3.01
N THR A 37 -5.49 -12.71 -3.36
CA THR A 37 -5.96 -12.70 -4.76
C THR A 37 -5.72 -11.35 -5.42
N ILE A 38 -6.05 -10.25 -4.73
CA ILE A 38 -5.82 -8.89 -5.23
C ILE A 38 -4.32 -8.65 -5.44
N ILE A 39 -3.47 -9.01 -4.47
CA ILE A 39 -2.00 -8.86 -4.59
C ILE A 39 -1.46 -9.67 -5.77
N ALA A 40 -1.91 -10.90 -5.96
CA ALA A 40 -1.49 -11.74 -7.08
C ALA A 40 -1.90 -11.14 -8.43
N ALA A 41 -3.13 -10.63 -8.55
CA ALA A 41 -3.60 -9.96 -9.77
C ALA A 41 -2.77 -8.71 -10.10
N LEU A 42 -2.41 -7.92 -9.09
CA LEU A 42 -1.56 -6.75 -9.25
C LEU A 42 -0.13 -7.11 -9.67
N ALA A 43 0.44 -8.19 -9.11
CA ALA A 43 1.78 -8.66 -9.49
C ALA A 43 1.86 -9.12 -10.96
N VAL A 44 0.80 -9.74 -11.48
CA VAL A 44 0.73 -10.17 -12.89
C VAL A 44 0.65 -8.97 -13.83
N HIS A 45 -0.12 -7.93 -13.50
CA HIS A 45 -0.18 -6.70 -14.29
C HIS A 45 1.16 -5.94 -14.33
N HIS A 46 1.99 -6.06 -13.29
CA HIS A 46 3.34 -5.49 -13.29
C HIS A 46 4.33 -6.24 -14.21
N SER A 47 4.03 -7.49 -14.61
CA SER A 47 4.93 -8.29 -15.46
C SER A 47 4.71 -8.15 -16.97
N THR A 48 3.62 -7.51 -17.42
CA THR A 48 3.28 -7.40 -18.86
C THR A 48 3.64 -6.06 -19.50
N VAL A 49 4.15 -5.10 -18.73
CA VAL A 49 4.67 -3.80 -19.23
C VAL A 49 6.15 -3.63 -18.84
N GLY A 50 6.93 -4.70 -19.01
CA GLY A 50 8.37 -4.75 -18.73
C GLY A 50 9.22 -5.28 -19.87
N ALA A 51 8.70 -5.32 -21.10
CA ALA A 51 9.43 -5.75 -22.29
C ALA A 51 9.55 -4.60 -23.28
N SER A 52 10.41 -3.62 -22.98
CA SER A 52 11.14 -2.79 -23.97
C SER A 52 12.10 -1.84 -23.27
N SER A 53 13.34 -2.29 -23.08
CA SER A 53 14.55 -1.50 -23.35
C SER A 53 15.77 -2.36 -22.99
N SER A 54 16.26 -3.10 -23.98
CA SER A 54 17.63 -3.59 -23.96
C SER A 54 18.55 -2.37 -23.98
N ILE A 55 19.20 -2.08 -22.87
CA ILE A 55 20.46 -1.33 -22.85
C ILE A 55 21.41 -2.15 -21.99
N GLU A 56 22.41 -2.71 -22.67
CA GLU A 56 23.51 -3.47 -22.10
C GLU A 56 24.32 -2.59 -21.14
N GLY A 57 24.59 -3.11 -19.95
CA GLY A 57 25.42 -2.44 -18.94
C GLY A 57 25.55 -3.28 -17.68
N ALA A 58 26.60 -4.09 -17.63
CA ALA A 58 26.94 -4.95 -16.50
C ALA A 58 27.11 -4.15 -15.20
N GLY A 59 26.48 -4.62 -14.13
CA GLY A 59 26.58 -4.04 -12.79
C GLY A 59 25.82 -4.87 -11.77
N ASN A 60 26.42 -5.98 -11.35
CA ASN A 60 25.91 -6.91 -10.36
C ASN A 60 25.97 -6.30 -8.96
N PHE A 61 24.84 -5.88 -8.39
CA PHE A 61 24.72 -5.61 -6.95
C PHE A 61 23.47 -6.27 -6.37
N GLN A 62 23.73 -7.34 -5.63
CA GLN A 62 22.78 -8.02 -4.76
C GLN A 62 22.40 -7.11 -3.58
N THR A 63 21.12 -7.15 -3.23
CA THR A 63 20.54 -6.96 -1.88
C THR A 63 21.07 -5.83 -1.00
N SER A 64 20.26 -4.78 -0.84
CA SER A 64 19.95 -4.31 0.50
C SER A 64 18.56 -3.67 0.53
N GLN A 65 17.77 -4.16 1.47
CA GLN A 65 16.50 -3.59 1.91
C GLN A 65 16.65 -2.11 2.26
N GLN A 66 16.42 -1.25 1.28
CA GLN A 66 15.99 0.11 1.52
C GLN A 66 14.63 0.20 0.85
N GLN A 67 13.59 0.41 1.65
CA GLN A 67 12.30 0.89 1.16
C GLN A 67 12.52 2.31 0.62
N GLY A 68 13.18 2.40 -0.54
CA GLY A 68 13.32 3.62 -1.28
C GLY A 68 11.93 3.99 -1.78
N TYR A 69 11.52 5.23 -1.53
CA TYR A 69 10.34 5.82 -2.14
C TYR A 69 10.33 5.49 -3.63
N GLN A 70 9.40 4.62 -4.04
CA GLN A 70 9.18 4.29 -5.44
C GLN A 70 8.53 5.54 -6.03
N ILE A 71 9.27 6.25 -6.88
CA ILE A 71 8.73 7.38 -7.65
C ILE A 71 7.44 6.89 -8.30
N PRO A 72 6.28 7.52 -8.05
CA PRO A 72 4.99 6.99 -8.48
C PRO A 72 4.98 6.72 -9.98
N THR A 73 5.11 5.46 -10.36
CA THR A 73 4.97 5.02 -11.75
C THR A 73 3.49 5.05 -12.08
N LYS A 74 3.00 6.22 -12.50
CA LYS A 74 1.75 6.42 -13.25
C LYS A 74 0.42 6.02 -12.57
N CYS A 75 0.43 5.46 -11.36
CA CYS A 75 -0.79 5.06 -10.66
C CYS A 75 -1.36 6.14 -9.71
N SER A 76 -0.61 7.19 -9.37
CA SER A 76 -1.19 8.43 -8.84
C SER A 76 -1.54 9.31 -10.05
N LYS A 77 -2.84 9.58 -10.25
CA LYS A 77 -3.38 10.31 -11.42
C LYS A 77 -3.02 11.81 -11.41
N VAL A 78 -2.15 12.23 -10.50
CA VAL A 78 -1.68 13.61 -10.35
C VAL A 78 -0.38 13.75 -11.13
N GLU A 79 -0.45 14.32 -12.33
CA GLU A 79 0.76 14.69 -13.08
C GLU A 79 1.45 15.84 -12.32
N PHE A 80 2.76 15.74 -12.10
CA PHE A 80 3.51 16.79 -11.43
C PHE A 80 3.40 18.10 -12.23
N PRO A 81 3.11 19.24 -11.59
CA PRO A 81 2.84 20.49 -12.29
C PRO A 81 4.10 20.98 -13.04
N LYS A 82 3.96 21.27 -14.34
CA LYS A 82 4.99 21.92 -15.14
C LYS A 82 5.00 23.42 -14.90
N PHE A 83 6.19 24.01 -14.92
CA PHE A 83 6.35 25.46 -14.83
C PHE A 83 6.21 26.07 -16.23
N ASP A 84 5.28 27.00 -16.39
CA ASP A 84 4.97 27.69 -17.65
C ASP A 84 5.63 29.07 -17.76
N GLY A 85 6.39 29.48 -16.75
CA GLY A 85 7.09 30.76 -16.72
C GLY A 85 6.30 31.90 -16.07
N ASP A 86 5.04 31.66 -15.67
CA ASP A 86 4.20 32.62 -14.96
C ASP A 86 3.83 32.11 -13.56
N ASP A 87 3.41 33.01 -12.67
CA ASP A 87 2.98 32.72 -11.29
C ASP A 87 3.80 31.64 -10.56
N LEU A 88 5.07 31.98 -10.27
CA LEU A 88 5.97 31.11 -9.50
C LEU A 88 5.37 30.66 -8.16
N ARG A 89 4.59 31.52 -7.49
CA ARG A 89 3.99 31.19 -6.18
C ARG A 89 2.90 30.14 -6.33
N GLY A 90 2.02 30.29 -7.32
CA GLY A 90 1.00 29.30 -7.63
C GLY A 90 1.57 27.97 -8.12
N TRP A 91 2.70 27.99 -8.85
CA TRP A 91 3.40 26.76 -9.22
C TRP A 91 3.99 26.04 -8.00
N VAL A 92 4.72 26.74 -7.13
CA VAL A 92 5.28 26.15 -5.90
C VAL A 92 4.18 25.57 -5.02
N PHE A 93 3.07 26.29 -4.84
CA PHE A 93 1.93 25.81 -4.08
C PHE A 93 1.35 24.49 -4.63
N ARG A 94 1.21 24.38 -5.96
CA ARG A 94 0.76 23.13 -6.60
C ARG A 94 1.77 21.99 -6.41
N CYS A 95 3.07 22.27 -6.46
CA CYS A 95 4.10 21.28 -6.16
C CYS A 95 3.97 20.77 -4.72
N GLU A 96 3.77 21.67 -3.75
CA GLU A 96 3.58 21.32 -2.34
C GLU A 96 2.35 20.44 -2.12
N GLN A 97 1.23 20.76 -2.76
CA GLN A 97 0.01 19.96 -2.71
C GLN A 97 0.20 18.55 -3.31
N CYS A 98 0.96 18.43 -4.42
CA CYS A 98 1.29 17.11 -4.96
C CYS A 98 2.13 16.29 -3.97
N PHE A 99 3.13 16.92 -3.34
CA PHE A 99 3.97 16.26 -2.35
C PHE A 99 3.21 15.84 -1.10
N GLU A 100 2.21 16.61 -0.67
CA GLU A 100 1.36 16.30 0.48
C GLU A 100 0.43 15.12 0.17
N VAL A 101 -0.19 15.10 -1.02
CA VAL A 101 -1.09 14.02 -1.45
C VAL A 101 -0.34 12.69 -1.64
N ASP A 102 0.88 12.75 -2.19
CA ASP A 102 1.69 11.56 -2.45
C ASP A 102 2.63 11.17 -1.27
N ASP A 103 2.46 11.78 -0.08
CA ASP A 103 3.32 11.58 1.11
C ASP A 103 4.82 11.59 0.75
N THR A 104 5.21 12.53 -0.11
CA THR A 104 6.54 12.54 -0.72
C THR A 104 7.60 12.92 0.32
N PRO A 105 8.59 12.05 0.58
CA PRO A 105 9.69 12.35 1.52
C PRO A 105 10.50 13.57 1.09
N LEU A 106 10.97 14.34 2.07
CA LEU A 106 11.77 15.56 1.85
C LEU A 106 12.97 15.32 0.92
N ASP A 107 13.64 14.18 1.06
CA ASP A 107 14.86 13.83 0.31
C ASP A 107 14.65 13.62 -1.20
N VAL A 108 13.40 13.45 -1.64
CA VAL A 108 13.06 13.20 -3.06
C VAL A 108 12.26 14.34 -3.70
N LYS A 109 11.71 15.29 -2.93
CA LYS A 109 10.97 16.46 -3.47
C LYS A 109 11.78 17.23 -4.51
N VAL A 110 13.07 17.49 -4.19
CA VAL A 110 13.97 18.23 -5.08
C VAL A 110 14.23 17.47 -6.39
N LYS A 111 14.37 16.14 -6.32
CA LYS A 111 14.59 15.31 -7.52
C LYS A 111 13.38 15.32 -8.44
N LEU A 112 12.16 15.34 -7.88
CA LEU A 112 10.92 15.40 -8.66
C LEU A 112 10.71 16.76 -9.33
N ALA A 113 11.00 17.85 -8.63
CA ALA A 113 10.91 19.20 -9.18
C ALA A 113 11.95 19.49 -10.27
N GLN A 114 13.04 18.71 -10.34
CA GLN A 114 14.06 18.83 -11.41
C GLN A 114 13.64 18.16 -12.73
N CYS A 115 12.64 17.27 -12.71
CA CYS A 115 12.24 16.48 -13.88
C CYS A 115 11.15 17.12 -14.75
N THR A 116 10.76 18.37 -14.49
CA THR A 116 9.70 19.11 -15.22
C THR A 116 10.22 20.25 -16.04
#